data_AF-A0A1N6EG74-F1
#
_entry.id   AF-A0A1N6EG74-F1
#
_cell.length_a   1.000
_cell.length_b   1.000
_cell.length_c   1.000
_cell.angle_alpha   90.00
_cell.angle_beta   90.00
_cell.angle_gamma   90.00
#
_symmetry.space_group_name_H-M   'P 1'
#
loop_
_entity.id
_entity.type
_entity.pdbx_description
1 polymer ?
#
loop_
_entity_poly.entity_id
_entity_poly.type
_entity_poly.pdbx_seq_one_letter_code
_entity_poly.pdbx_strand_id
1 'polypeptide(L)'
;MSSLYEVGVIKRQESKIKISVQVIHPDSNYITDSPGFALMLLYHNVNNDSPIKKEVDFDDTLDEVWMKKNAYAFIKSVDLKMNNPNKKGWKKGVLDITVTHPAWLEHLKDIDHWDSAAFDPTDDYIICEPILPIEEEVISIDNLDLTSKKGFMPIWKYMIPDSLLKTQKDILWFPTLGEKYYKESDRVISDLSDENLQKWEGTLVRTAKSCGILFKRETDWGIISCSRGSMASSYIDGEMTQMVLNPKKKNGYTSSPKSILIWGRPVVYEILINGDTISFKLMIMSEDNDRIFLETKMSVLKFMLKRFESFSGNEYNIVSPLCEKMNTIMKEKNIKDTHTLYLRHKEIAEQFIVSSRIDKIRDVPYPEFYQLKNEEIMDLYSFEKWPAYEISVKITDAKWLEQYPKEPFSYIFSEYD
;
A
#
# COMPACT_ATOMS: atom_id res chain seq x y z
N MET A 1 -9.99 -21.02 -7.73
CA MET A 1 -10.77 -21.54 -6.58
C MET A 1 -11.67 -22.65 -7.10
N SER A 2 -11.90 -23.70 -6.32
CA SER A 2 -12.81 -24.77 -6.72
C SER A 2 -14.26 -24.27 -6.71
N SER A 3 -15.06 -24.67 -7.70
CA SER A 3 -16.50 -24.43 -7.71
C SER A 3 -17.18 -25.21 -6.58
N LEU A 4 -17.99 -24.53 -5.77
CA LEU A 4 -18.69 -25.10 -4.62
C LEU A 4 -20.17 -25.36 -4.93
N TYR A 5 -20.73 -24.52 -5.80
CA TYR A 5 -22.13 -24.52 -6.18
C TYR A 5 -22.29 -24.45 -7.70
N GLU A 6 -23.30 -25.13 -8.20
CA GLU A 6 -23.88 -24.91 -9.53
C GLU A 6 -25.13 -24.04 -9.35
N VAL A 7 -25.19 -22.94 -10.10
CA VAL A 7 -26.25 -21.93 -10.02
C VAL A 7 -26.98 -21.85 -11.36
N GLY A 8 -28.31 -21.79 -11.33
CA GLY A 8 -29.15 -21.66 -12.52
C GLY A 8 -30.24 -20.61 -12.33
N VAL A 9 -30.48 -19.78 -13.34
CA VAL A 9 -31.55 -18.78 -13.33
C VAL A 9 -32.89 -19.46 -13.62
N ILE A 10 -33.85 -19.29 -12.70
CA ILE A 10 -35.23 -19.77 -12.87
C ILE A 10 -36.10 -18.65 -13.46
N LYS A 11 -35.96 -17.44 -12.91
CA LYS A 11 -36.77 -16.29 -13.32
C LYS A 11 -36.03 -15.00 -13.01
N ARG A 12 -36.11 -14.02 -13.92
CA ARG A 12 -35.60 -12.67 -13.71
C ARG A 12 -36.73 -11.65 -13.84
N GLN A 13 -36.65 -10.61 -13.04
CA GLN A 13 -37.43 -9.37 -13.10
C GLN A 13 -36.45 -8.20 -12.89
N GLU A 14 -36.93 -6.97 -12.99
CA GLU A 14 -36.09 -5.76 -12.95
C GLU A 14 -35.13 -5.73 -11.75
N SER A 15 -35.64 -5.84 -10.52
CA SER A 15 -34.81 -5.85 -9.29
C SER A 15 -34.91 -7.17 -8.53
N LYS A 16 -35.34 -8.25 -9.18
CA LYS A 16 -35.47 -9.56 -8.55
C LYS A 16 -34.93 -10.67 -9.43
N ILE A 17 -34.26 -11.62 -8.83
CA ILE A 17 -33.82 -12.82 -9.51
C ILE A 17 -34.10 -14.04 -8.64
N LYS A 18 -34.62 -15.08 -9.28
CA LYS A 18 -34.85 -16.38 -8.67
C LYS A 18 -33.87 -17.37 -9.26
N ILE A 19 -33.04 -17.96 -8.40
CA ILE A 19 -31.98 -18.88 -8.82
C ILE A 19 -32.11 -20.23 -8.10
N SER A 20 -31.84 -21.32 -8.80
CA SER A 20 -31.56 -22.61 -8.18
C SER A 20 -30.09 -22.69 -7.80
N VAL A 21 -29.81 -23.17 -6.60
CA VAL A 21 -28.44 -23.42 -6.12
C VAL A 21 -28.33 -24.89 -5.74
N GLN A 22 -27.30 -25.55 -6.26
CA GLN A 22 -27.01 -26.94 -5.97
C GLN A 22 -25.57 -27.09 -5.52
N VAL A 23 -25.37 -27.73 -4.37
CA VAL A 23 -24.02 -28.06 -3.88
C VAL A 23 -23.39 -29.09 -4.81
N ILE A 24 -22.18 -28.82 -5.27
CA ILE A 24 -21.37 -29.73 -6.11
C ILE A 24 -20.05 -30.16 -5.46
N HIS A 25 -19.72 -29.59 -4.29
CA HIS A 25 -18.52 -29.90 -3.54
C HIS A 25 -18.83 -30.30 -2.08
N PRO A 26 -18.19 -31.35 -1.53
CA PRO A 26 -18.47 -31.84 -0.17
C PRO A 26 -18.24 -30.79 0.92
N ASP A 27 -17.25 -29.90 0.73
CA ASP A 27 -16.87 -28.86 1.70
C ASP A 27 -17.91 -27.73 1.82
N SER A 28 -18.98 -27.76 1.03
CA SER A 28 -19.97 -26.68 0.95
C SER A 28 -21.39 -27.20 1.04
N ASN A 29 -21.64 -28.19 1.90
CA ASN A 29 -22.97 -28.75 2.11
C ASN A 29 -23.87 -27.84 2.98
N TYR A 30 -23.90 -26.55 2.66
CA TYR A 30 -24.76 -25.52 3.26
C TYR A 30 -25.26 -24.57 2.17
N ILE A 31 -26.43 -23.96 2.38
CA ILE A 31 -27.00 -22.90 1.56
C ILE A 31 -27.69 -21.99 2.58
N THR A 32 -27.41 -20.68 2.55
CA THR A 32 -27.99 -19.71 3.48
C THR A 32 -28.80 -18.66 2.71
N ASP A 33 -29.73 -18.00 3.39
CA ASP A 33 -30.47 -16.82 2.92
C ASP A 33 -29.80 -15.52 3.35
N SER A 34 -28.50 -15.53 3.63
CA SER A 34 -27.82 -14.31 4.04
C SER A 34 -27.61 -13.37 2.84
N PRO A 35 -27.61 -12.04 3.07
CA PRO A 35 -27.32 -11.07 2.01
C PRO A 35 -25.89 -11.23 1.48
N GLY A 36 -24.92 -11.63 2.31
CA GLY A 36 -23.55 -11.82 1.85
C GLY A 36 -23.40 -13.02 0.93
N PHE A 37 -24.01 -14.17 1.26
CA PHE A 37 -24.01 -15.33 0.39
C PHE A 37 -24.69 -15.03 -0.96
N ALA A 38 -25.83 -14.34 -0.95
CA ALA A 38 -26.49 -13.89 -2.16
C ALA A 38 -25.63 -12.94 -3.00
N LEU A 39 -24.98 -11.95 -2.37
CA LEU A 39 -24.08 -11.01 -3.06
C LEU A 39 -22.93 -11.76 -3.75
N MET A 40 -22.29 -12.70 -3.06
CA MET A 40 -21.23 -13.52 -3.65
C MET A 40 -21.69 -14.39 -4.81
N LEU A 41 -22.89 -14.99 -4.72
CA LEU A 41 -23.47 -15.75 -5.83
C LEU A 41 -23.67 -14.88 -7.08
N LEU A 42 -24.19 -13.67 -6.91
CA LEU A 42 -24.39 -12.72 -8.02
C LEU A 42 -23.06 -12.20 -8.56
N TYR A 43 -22.04 -12.07 -7.70
CA TYR A 43 -20.74 -11.50 -8.06
C TYR A 43 -19.80 -12.48 -8.80
N HIS A 44 -19.84 -13.79 -8.52
CA HIS A 44 -18.84 -14.76 -9.03
C HIS A 44 -18.87 -15.05 -10.54
N ASN A 45 -19.84 -14.54 -11.31
CA ASN A 45 -19.89 -14.69 -12.76
C ASN A 45 -20.15 -13.35 -13.48
N VAL A 46 -19.39 -12.35 -13.06
CA VAL A 46 -19.51 -10.99 -13.51
C VAL A 46 -18.45 -10.66 -14.56
N ASN A 47 -18.85 -9.99 -15.65
CA ASN A 47 -17.89 -9.34 -16.55
C ASN A 47 -17.32 -8.07 -15.92
N ASN A 48 -16.10 -7.68 -16.29
CA ASN A 48 -15.41 -6.53 -15.67
C ASN A 48 -16.20 -5.21 -15.78
N ASP A 49 -17.10 -5.11 -16.76
CA ASP A 49 -17.86 -3.90 -17.05
C ASP A 49 -19.19 -3.80 -16.29
N SER A 50 -19.59 -4.83 -15.54
CA SER A 50 -20.88 -4.79 -14.87
C SER A 50 -20.91 -3.71 -13.77
N PRO A 51 -22.09 -3.12 -13.50
CA PRO A 51 -22.25 -2.19 -12.39
C PRO A 51 -21.80 -2.77 -11.05
N ILE A 52 -22.13 -4.03 -10.74
CA ILE A 52 -21.77 -4.62 -9.44
C ILE A 52 -20.25 -4.79 -9.28
N LYS A 53 -19.52 -4.99 -10.39
CA LYS A 53 -18.05 -5.09 -10.36
C LYS A 53 -17.35 -3.73 -10.18
N LYS A 54 -18.04 -2.63 -10.48
CA LYS A 54 -17.51 -1.29 -10.25
C LYS A 54 -17.50 -0.95 -8.77
N GLU A 55 -18.51 -1.44 -8.03
CA GLU A 55 -18.65 -1.18 -6.59
C GLU A 55 -18.09 -2.27 -5.66
N VAL A 56 -18.03 -3.52 -6.11
CA VAL A 56 -17.59 -4.65 -5.28
C VAL A 56 -16.34 -5.29 -5.86
N ASP A 57 -15.26 -5.28 -5.07
CA ASP A 57 -14.03 -5.97 -5.42
C ASP A 57 -13.96 -7.40 -4.87
N PHE A 58 -13.06 -8.21 -5.43
CA PHE A 58 -12.96 -9.62 -5.03
C PHE A 58 -12.59 -9.73 -3.56
N ASP A 59 -11.66 -8.88 -3.11
CA ASP A 59 -11.24 -8.85 -1.73
C ASP A 59 -12.40 -8.46 -0.82
N ASP A 60 -13.26 -7.51 -1.20
CA ASP A 60 -14.43 -7.11 -0.39
C ASP A 60 -15.33 -8.32 -0.08
N THR A 61 -15.50 -9.25 -1.02
CA THR A 61 -16.27 -10.48 -0.81
C THR A 61 -15.64 -11.46 0.19
N LEU A 62 -14.36 -11.28 0.52
CA LEU A 62 -13.62 -12.09 1.49
C LEU A 62 -13.47 -11.41 2.86
N ASP A 63 -13.81 -10.12 3.00
CA ASP A 63 -13.73 -9.41 4.28
C ASP A 63 -15.04 -9.43 5.03
N GLU A 64 -15.01 -10.13 6.16
CA GLU A 64 -16.07 -10.25 7.13
C GLU A 64 -16.63 -8.87 7.56
N VAL A 65 -15.76 -7.91 7.85
CA VAL A 65 -16.15 -6.58 8.35
C VAL A 65 -16.82 -5.77 7.24
N TRP A 66 -16.27 -5.82 6.02
CA TRP A 66 -16.86 -5.14 4.88
C TRP A 66 -18.22 -5.75 4.52
N MET A 67 -18.31 -7.07 4.44
CA MET A 67 -19.55 -7.80 4.08
C MET A 67 -20.65 -7.55 5.09
N LYS A 68 -20.33 -7.64 6.39
CA LYS A 68 -21.23 -7.29 7.48
C LYS A 68 -21.83 -5.89 7.34
N LYS A 69 -21.03 -4.92 6.92
CA LYS A 69 -21.43 -3.51 6.82
C LYS A 69 -22.18 -3.19 5.51
N ASN A 70 -21.81 -3.83 4.40
CA ASN A 70 -22.21 -3.38 3.07
C ASN A 70 -23.13 -4.34 2.30
N ALA A 71 -23.27 -5.61 2.69
CA ALA A 71 -24.05 -6.56 1.89
C ALA A 71 -25.51 -6.11 1.67
N TYR A 72 -26.15 -5.51 2.69
CA TYR A 72 -27.51 -4.97 2.58
C TYR A 72 -27.64 -3.74 1.66
N ALA A 73 -26.52 -3.06 1.35
CA ALA A 73 -26.53 -1.95 0.40
C ALA A 73 -26.77 -2.43 -1.04
N PHE A 74 -26.48 -3.70 -1.34
CA PHE A 74 -26.68 -4.35 -2.64
C PHE A 74 -27.88 -5.30 -2.65
N ILE A 75 -28.07 -6.03 -1.55
CA ILE A 75 -29.11 -7.05 -1.41
C ILE A 75 -30.19 -6.56 -0.46
N LYS A 76 -31.38 -6.27 -0.99
CA LYS A 76 -32.52 -5.80 -0.20
C LYS A 76 -33.13 -6.92 0.65
N SER A 77 -33.29 -8.11 0.06
CA SER A 77 -33.83 -9.28 0.75
C SER A 77 -33.46 -10.56 0.02
N VAL A 78 -33.43 -11.67 0.75
CA VAL A 78 -33.19 -13.01 0.23
C VAL A 78 -34.14 -13.96 0.94
N ASP A 79 -34.84 -14.78 0.17
CA ASP A 79 -35.66 -15.87 0.70
C ASP A 79 -35.13 -17.22 0.20
N LEU A 80 -34.80 -18.14 1.10
CA LEU A 80 -34.37 -19.50 0.75
C LEU A 80 -35.49 -20.52 0.92
N LYS A 81 -35.73 -21.29 -0.15
CA LYS A 81 -36.56 -22.50 -0.11
C LYS A 81 -35.69 -23.72 -0.38
N MET A 82 -35.47 -24.52 0.67
CA MET A 82 -34.74 -25.78 0.55
C MET A 82 -35.57 -26.83 -0.17
N ASN A 83 -34.92 -27.58 -1.07
CA ASN A 83 -35.49 -28.73 -1.76
C ASN A 83 -34.95 -30.03 -1.16
N ASN A 84 -35.55 -31.15 -1.55
CA ASN A 84 -34.99 -32.46 -1.23
C ASN A 84 -33.55 -32.57 -1.76
N PRO A 85 -32.61 -33.11 -0.96
CA PRO A 85 -31.25 -33.36 -1.41
C PRO A 85 -31.20 -34.21 -2.68
N ASN A 86 -30.13 -34.10 -3.45
CA ASN A 86 -29.93 -34.96 -4.61
C ASN A 86 -29.62 -36.42 -4.18
N LYS A 87 -29.44 -37.33 -5.16
CA LYS A 87 -29.14 -38.76 -4.88
C LYS A 87 -27.86 -38.98 -4.05
N LYS A 88 -26.94 -38.01 -4.04
CA LYS A 88 -25.69 -38.03 -3.25
C LYS A 88 -25.88 -37.43 -1.85
N GLY A 89 -27.09 -37.01 -1.49
CA GLY A 89 -27.39 -36.33 -0.23
C GLY A 89 -26.96 -34.86 -0.20
N TRP A 90 -26.57 -34.27 -1.33
CA TRP A 90 -26.14 -32.88 -1.38
C TRP A 90 -27.33 -31.92 -1.41
N LYS A 91 -27.20 -30.83 -0.65
CA LYS A 91 -28.24 -29.80 -0.53
C LYS A 91 -28.53 -29.13 -1.87
N LYS A 92 -29.81 -28.80 -2.05
CA LYS A 92 -30.33 -28.02 -3.18
C LYS A 92 -31.37 -27.04 -2.65
N GLY A 93 -31.38 -25.83 -3.18
CA GLY A 93 -32.31 -24.80 -2.77
C GLY A 93 -32.68 -23.87 -3.92
N VAL A 94 -33.67 -23.03 -3.68
CA VAL A 94 -34.05 -21.92 -4.55
C VAL A 94 -33.98 -20.65 -3.72
N LEU A 95 -33.20 -19.68 -4.20
CA LEU A 95 -33.10 -18.34 -3.62
C LEU A 95 -33.97 -17.39 -4.43
N ASP A 96 -34.79 -16.60 -3.75
CA ASP A 96 -35.53 -15.45 -4.30
C ASP A 96 -34.84 -14.18 -3.79
N ILE A 97 -34.01 -13.56 -4.63
CA ILE A 97 -33.14 -12.44 -4.27
C ILE A 97 -33.75 -11.16 -4.82
N THR A 98 -33.96 -10.17 -3.95
CA THR A 98 -34.30 -8.80 -4.33
C THR A 98 -33.07 -7.92 -4.14
N VAL A 99 -32.58 -7.30 -5.22
CA VAL A 99 -31.47 -6.34 -5.16
C VAL A 99 -31.99 -4.94 -4.85
N THR A 100 -31.13 -4.08 -4.30
CA THR A 100 -31.46 -2.68 -4.00
C THR A 100 -31.61 -1.82 -5.25
N HIS A 101 -30.88 -2.15 -6.33
CA HIS A 101 -30.93 -1.47 -7.62
C HIS A 101 -30.88 -2.47 -8.79
N PRO A 102 -31.69 -2.30 -9.85
CA PRO A 102 -31.74 -3.24 -11.00
C PRO A 102 -30.40 -3.42 -11.72
N ALA A 103 -29.55 -2.38 -11.71
CA ALA A 103 -28.20 -2.42 -12.32
C ALA A 103 -27.33 -3.59 -11.81
N TRP A 104 -27.55 -4.04 -10.57
CA TRP A 104 -26.79 -5.15 -9.96
C TRP A 104 -27.07 -6.51 -10.59
N LEU A 105 -28.09 -6.62 -11.45
CA LEU A 105 -28.44 -7.85 -12.17
C LEU A 105 -28.15 -7.77 -13.67
N GLU A 106 -27.58 -6.67 -14.17
CA GLU A 106 -27.45 -6.44 -15.60
C GLU A 106 -26.52 -7.43 -16.31
N HIS A 107 -25.44 -7.84 -15.66
CA HIS A 107 -24.52 -8.84 -16.21
C HIS A 107 -25.16 -10.22 -16.36
N LEU A 108 -26.24 -10.49 -15.65
CA LEU A 108 -26.98 -11.75 -15.75
C LEU A 108 -28.01 -11.75 -16.87
N LYS A 109 -28.05 -10.71 -17.73
CA LYS A 109 -29.06 -10.58 -18.80
C LYS A 109 -29.07 -11.79 -19.75
N ASP A 110 -27.89 -12.30 -20.07
CA ASP A 110 -27.67 -13.37 -21.05
C ASP A 110 -27.04 -14.64 -20.43
N ILE A 111 -27.18 -14.80 -19.11
CA ILE A 111 -26.56 -15.91 -18.35
C ILE A 111 -27.66 -16.73 -17.68
N ASP A 112 -27.77 -18.00 -18.09
CA ASP A 112 -28.74 -18.94 -17.51
C ASP A 112 -28.14 -19.85 -16.44
N HIS A 113 -26.82 -20.09 -16.46
CA HIS A 113 -26.14 -20.95 -15.50
C HIS A 113 -24.69 -20.53 -15.25
N TRP A 114 -24.17 -20.80 -14.05
CA TRP A 114 -22.76 -20.62 -13.71
C TRP A 114 -22.35 -21.44 -12.49
N ASP A 115 -21.05 -21.63 -12.36
CA ASP A 115 -20.44 -22.19 -11.16
C ASP A 115 -20.02 -21.07 -10.20
N SER A 116 -20.18 -21.29 -8.91
CA SER A 116 -19.81 -20.30 -7.88
C SER A 116 -19.00 -20.93 -6.75
N ALA A 117 -18.02 -20.18 -6.27
CA ALA A 117 -17.28 -20.47 -5.05
C ALA A 117 -17.79 -19.66 -3.84
N ALA A 118 -19.06 -19.22 -3.87
CA ALA A 118 -19.63 -18.37 -2.83
C ALA A 118 -19.51 -19.03 -1.45
N PHE A 119 -19.28 -18.25 -0.41
CA PHE A 119 -19.39 -18.71 0.98
C PHE A 119 -20.04 -17.60 1.80
N ASP A 120 -20.36 -17.90 3.04
CA ASP A 120 -20.90 -16.88 3.94
C ASP A 120 -19.77 -16.40 4.86
N PRO A 121 -19.27 -15.17 4.71
CA PRO A 121 -18.11 -14.71 5.49
C PRO A 121 -18.49 -14.36 6.93
N THR A 122 -19.75 -14.04 7.21
CA THR A 122 -20.21 -13.63 8.54
C THR A 122 -21.65 -14.09 8.80
N ASP A 123 -21.97 -14.32 10.07
CA ASP A 123 -23.31 -14.72 10.51
C ASP A 123 -24.22 -13.51 10.85
N ASP A 124 -23.66 -12.29 10.88
CA ASP A 124 -24.41 -11.08 11.23
C ASP A 124 -24.18 -9.91 10.28
N TYR A 125 -25.28 -9.25 9.88
CA TYR A 125 -25.28 -8.19 8.88
C TYR A 125 -26.00 -6.95 9.40
N ILE A 126 -25.43 -5.78 9.12
CA ILE A 126 -25.97 -4.49 9.53
C ILE A 126 -26.81 -3.92 8.38
N ILE A 127 -28.08 -3.64 8.66
CA ILE A 127 -28.95 -2.95 7.69
C ILE A 127 -28.36 -1.57 7.40
N CYS A 128 -28.24 -1.24 6.12
CA CYS A 128 -27.70 0.03 5.65
C CYS A 128 -28.51 0.57 4.46
N GLU A 129 -28.30 1.84 4.14
CA GLU A 129 -28.92 2.49 3.00
C GLU A 129 -28.43 1.85 1.69
N PRO A 130 -29.29 1.75 0.65
CA PRO A 130 -28.89 1.31 -0.68
C PRO A 130 -27.70 2.07 -1.24
N ILE A 131 -26.72 1.34 -1.80
CA ILE A 131 -25.75 1.93 -2.72
C ILE A 131 -26.40 2.00 -4.09
N LEU A 132 -26.33 3.17 -4.73
CA LEU A 132 -26.71 3.35 -6.12
C LEU A 132 -25.46 3.19 -6.99
N PRO A 133 -25.60 2.62 -8.21
CA PRO A 133 -24.50 2.62 -9.16
C PRO A 133 -24.01 4.02 -9.38
N ILE A 134 -22.71 4.24 -9.18
CA ILE A 134 -22.11 5.50 -9.56
C ILE A 134 -22.14 5.53 -11.09
N GLU A 135 -22.95 6.41 -11.65
CA GLU A 135 -22.77 6.82 -13.04
C GLU A 135 -21.34 7.38 -13.11
N GLU A 136 -20.46 6.72 -13.84
CA GLU A 136 -19.07 7.11 -13.91
C GLU A 136 -19.00 8.58 -14.37
N GLU A 137 -18.72 9.50 -13.44
CA GLU A 137 -17.91 10.65 -13.78
C GLU A 137 -16.53 10.08 -14.11
N VAL A 138 -16.39 9.60 -15.34
CA VAL A 138 -15.09 9.23 -15.87
C VAL A 138 -14.26 10.50 -15.73
N ILE A 139 -13.29 10.49 -14.82
CA ILE A 139 -12.37 11.61 -14.69
C ILE A 139 -11.62 11.64 -16.02
N SER A 140 -12.09 12.48 -16.94
CA SER A 140 -11.35 12.87 -18.11
C SER A 140 -10.19 13.69 -17.58
N ILE A 141 -9.03 13.06 -17.42
CA ILE A 141 -7.80 13.82 -17.51
C ILE A 141 -7.76 14.22 -18.98
N ASP A 142 -8.18 15.45 -19.27
CA ASP A 142 -8.16 15.94 -20.65
C ASP A 142 -6.76 15.73 -21.21
N ASN A 143 -6.68 14.97 -22.31
CA ASN A 143 -5.50 14.29 -22.88
C ASN A 143 -4.32 15.20 -23.29
N LEU A 144 -4.31 16.46 -22.85
CA LEU A 144 -3.33 17.48 -23.17
C LEU A 144 -2.72 18.16 -21.93
N ASP A 145 -3.33 18.06 -20.75
CA ASP A 145 -2.73 18.62 -19.54
C ASP A 145 -1.97 17.56 -18.73
N LEU A 146 -0.74 17.31 -19.17
CA LEU A 146 0.22 16.44 -18.48
C LEU A 146 0.63 16.97 -17.09
N THR A 147 0.21 18.19 -16.74
CA THR A 147 0.41 18.78 -15.41
C THR A 147 -0.78 18.56 -14.49
N SER A 148 -1.90 18.03 -15.01
CA SER A 148 -3.09 17.75 -14.23
C SER A 148 -2.80 16.67 -13.18
N LYS A 149 -2.94 17.07 -11.92
CA LYS A 149 -2.74 16.22 -10.74
C LYS A 149 -4.07 15.62 -10.24
N LYS A 150 -5.17 15.79 -11.00
CA LYS A 150 -6.49 15.31 -10.62
C LYS A 150 -6.51 13.77 -10.61
N GLY A 151 -6.97 13.18 -9.51
CA GLY A 151 -6.93 11.71 -9.31
C GLY A 151 -5.57 11.19 -8.82
N PHE A 152 -4.56 12.06 -8.65
CA PHE A 152 -3.26 11.71 -8.11
C PHE A 152 -3.02 12.35 -6.76
N MET A 153 -2.26 11.68 -5.90
CA MET A 153 -1.80 12.17 -4.62
C MET A 153 -0.28 12.32 -4.69
N PRO A 154 0.27 13.48 -4.31
CA PRO A 154 1.71 13.61 -4.20
C PRO A 154 2.18 12.78 -3.02
N ILE A 155 3.27 12.03 -3.19
CA ILE A 155 3.99 11.28 -2.17
C ILE A 155 5.45 11.72 -2.23
N TRP A 156 5.98 12.09 -1.08
CA TRP A 156 7.37 12.49 -0.96
C TRP A 156 8.29 11.25 -1.03
N LYS A 157 9.40 11.31 -1.78
CA LYS A 157 10.27 10.16 -2.05
C LYS A 157 10.81 9.52 -0.77
N TYR A 158 11.03 10.33 0.27
CA TYR A 158 11.52 9.89 1.58
C TYR A 158 10.47 9.07 2.35
N MET A 159 9.20 9.08 1.91
CA MET A 159 8.17 8.19 2.43
C MET A 159 8.28 6.78 1.86
N ILE A 160 9.08 6.59 0.81
CA ILE A 160 9.21 5.34 0.09
C ILE A 160 10.61 4.78 0.37
N PRO A 161 10.75 3.49 0.72
CA PRO A 161 12.05 2.90 0.98
C PRO A 161 13.06 3.16 -0.15
N ASP A 162 14.26 3.67 0.18
CA ASP A 162 15.34 3.98 -0.78
C ASP A 162 15.68 2.80 -1.72
N SER A 163 15.47 1.57 -1.26
CA SER A 163 15.67 0.36 -2.07
C SER A 163 14.73 0.24 -3.27
N LEU A 164 13.63 0.99 -3.27
CA LEU A 164 12.58 0.91 -4.29
C LEU A 164 12.69 2.01 -5.34
N LEU A 165 13.35 3.12 -5.03
CA LEU A 165 13.35 4.30 -5.86
C LEU A 165 14.71 5.00 -5.84
N LYS A 166 15.33 5.07 -7.03
CA LYS A 166 16.52 5.90 -7.28
C LYS A 166 16.12 7.06 -8.19
N THR A 167 15.26 7.93 -7.66
CA THR A 167 14.76 9.11 -8.38
C THR A 167 15.39 10.39 -7.86
N GLN A 168 15.65 11.33 -8.76
CA GLN A 168 16.04 12.69 -8.39
C GLN A 168 14.83 13.52 -7.94
N LYS A 169 13.60 13.13 -8.30
CA LYS A 169 12.38 13.86 -7.95
C LYS A 169 12.00 13.61 -6.50
N ASP A 170 11.82 14.70 -5.76
CA ASP A 170 11.37 14.62 -4.37
C ASP A 170 9.90 14.23 -4.25
N ILE A 171 9.05 14.64 -5.19
CA ILE A 171 7.62 14.39 -5.13
C ILE A 171 7.22 13.51 -6.30
N LEU A 172 6.55 12.41 -5.96
CA LEU A 172 6.04 11.42 -6.89
C LEU A 172 4.52 11.43 -6.85
N TRP A 173 3.87 11.34 -8.00
CA TRP A 173 2.41 11.43 -8.08
C TRP A 173 1.81 10.03 -8.17
N PHE A 174 1.22 9.56 -7.08
CA PHE A 174 0.61 8.24 -6.98
C PHE A 174 -0.87 8.27 -7.34
N PRO A 175 -1.38 7.25 -8.06
CA PRO A 175 -2.81 7.13 -8.32
C PRO A 175 -3.58 6.98 -7.00
N THR A 176 -4.64 7.78 -6.81
CA THR A 176 -5.53 7.70 -5.62
C THR A 176 -6.63 6.66 -5.78
N LEU A 177 -7.04 6.41 -7.02
CA LEU A 177 -8.05 5.42 -7.38
C LEU A 177 -7.41 4.14 -7.91
N GLY A 178 -8.19 3.07 -8.04
CA GLY A 178 -7.77 1.85 -8.75
C GLY A 178 -7.63 2.06 -10.27
N GLU A 179 -6.91 1.16 -10.95
CA GLU A 179 -6.64 1.23 -12.40
C GLU A 179 -7.90 1.44 -13.26
N LYS A 180 -9.05 0.89 -12.82
CA LYS A 180 -10.35 0.99 -13.50
C LYS A 180 -10.93 2.40 -13.59
N TYR A 181 -10.45 3.34 -12.76
CA TYR A 181 -10.92 4.73 -12.74
C TYR A 181 -10.08 5.67 -13.60
N TYR A 182 -9.03 5.16 -14.26
CA TYR A 182 -8.19 5.88 -15.20
C TYR A 182 -8.52 5.42 -16.62
N LYS A 183 -8.67 6.36 -17.56
CA LYS A 183 -9.07 6.06 -18.94
C LYS A 183 -7.95 5.29 -19.65
N GLU A 184 -8.30 4.44 -20.62
CA GLU A 184 -7.30 3.87 -21.55
C GLU A 184 -6.53 4.94 -22.33
N SER A 185 -7.09 6.15 -22.46
CA SER A 185 -6.43 7.30 -23.07
C SER A 185 -5.38 7.97 -22.18
N ASP A 186 -5.31 7.64 -20.89
CA ASP A 186 -4.24 8.09 -20.00
C ASP A 186 -2.94 7.43 -20.48
N ARG A 187 -2.14 8.23 -21.19
CA ARG A 187 -1.31 7.82 -22.32
C ARG A 187 -0.54 6.51 -22.11
N VAL A 188 -0.74 5.59 -23.06
CA VAL A 188 0.21 4.51 -23.30
C VAL A 188 1.53 5.12 -23.78
N ILE A 189 2.61 4.99 -23.01
CA ILE A 189 3.94 5.36 -23.50
C ILE A 189 4.34 4.30 -24.53
N SER A 190 4.22 4.65 -25.80
CA SER A 190 4.72 3.85 -26.91
C SER A 190 6.16 4.20 -27.29
N ASP A 191 6.59 5.44 -26.99
CA ASP A 191 7.93 5.94 -27.25
C ASP A 191 8.78 5.87 -25.97
N LEU A 192 9.66 4.88 -25.92
CA LEU A 192 10.55 4.58 -24.80
C LEU A 192 11.95 5.23 -24.96
N SER A 193 12.06 6.33 -25.72
CA SER A 193 13.31 7.09 -25.79
C SER A 193 13.69 7.69 -24.43
N ASP A 194 14.99 7.77 -24.15
CA ASP A 194 15.51 8.30 -22.88
C ASP A 194 15.03 9.72 -22.56
N GLU A 195 14.88 10.58 -23.58
CA GLU A 195 14.36 11.95 -23.43
C GLU A 195 12.92 11.94 -22.89
N ASN A 196 12.07 11.07 -23.44
CA ASN A 196 10.71 10.90 -22.96
C ASN A 196 10.69 10.26 -21.58
N LEU A 197 11.45 9.18 -21.35
CA LEU A 197 11.47 8.51 -20.05
C LEU A 197 11.89 9.48 -18.92
N GLN A 198 12.90 10.33 -19.14
CA GLN A 198 13.29 11.40 -18.21
C GLN A 198 12.17 12.40 -17.95
N LYS A 199 11.49 12.83 -19.01
CA LYS A 199 10.33 13.73 -18.89
C LYS A 199 9.20 13.11 -18.07
N TRP A 200 8.96 11.81 -18.23
CA TRP A 200 7.86 11.06 -17.62
C TRP A 200 8.17 10.48 -16.24
N GLU A 201 9.42 10.57 -15.76
CA GLU A 201 9.79 10.05 -14.44
C GLU A 201 8.87 10.61 -13.34
N GLY A 202 8.37 9.77 -12.43
CA GLY A 202 7.48 10.16 -11.34
C GLY A 202 6.03 10.44 -11.75
N THR A 203 5.67 10.18 -13.01
CA THR A 203 4.29 10.30 -13.52
C THR A 203 3.67 8.93 -13.78
N LEU A 204 2.33 8.87 -13.83
CA LEU A 204 1.61 7.65 -14.20
C LEU A 204 1.78 7.38 -15.68
N VAL A 205 2.17 6.15 -15.98
CA VAL A 205 2.37 5.66 -17.33
C VAL A 205 1.62 4.33 -17.49
N ARG A 206 1.06 4.12 -18.67
CA ARG A 206 0.51 2.83 -19.08
C ARG A 206 1.39 2.26 -20.20
N THR A 207 1.61 0.96 -20.18
CA THR A 207 2.19 0.19 -21.28
C THR A 207 1.21 -0.91 -21.64
N ALA A 208 1.48 -1.66 -22.71
CA ALA A 208 0.64 -2.81 -23.07
C ALA A 208 0.52 -3.88 -21.96
N LYS A 209 1.42 -3.90 -20.98
CA LYS A 209 1.51 -4.93 -19.93
C LYS A 209 1.39 -4.41 -18.50
N SER A 210 1.41 -3.10 -18.28
CA SER A 210 1.50 -2.53 -16.93
C SER A 210 0.99 -1.10 -16.87
N CYS A 211 0.37 -0.70 -15.76
CA CYS A 211 -0.02 0.67 -15.45
C CYS A 211 0.56 1.05 -14.08
N GLY A 212 1.25 2.19 -13.97
CA GLY A 212 1.90 2.58 -12.73
C GLY A 212 2.83 3.79 -12.88
N ILE A 213 3.61 4.12 -11.85
CA ILE A 213 4.50 5.28 -11.86
C ILE A 213 5.82 4.92 -12.52
N LEU A 214 6.22 5.66 -13.55
CA LEU A 214 7.53 5.49 -14.17
C LEU A 214 8.64 5.96 -13.22
N PHE A 215 9.72 5.21 -13.10
CA PHE A 215 10.88 5.61 -12.31
C PHE A 215 12.18 5.11 -12.93
N LYS A 216 13.25 5.86 -12.66
CA LYS A 216 14.61 5.49 -13.07
C LYS A 216 15.28 4.66 -11.97
N ARG A 217 16.06 3.67 -12.38
CA ARG A 217 16.99 2.88 -11.54
C ARG A 217 18.44 3.18 -11.93
N GLU A 218 19.38 2.54 -11.25
CA GLU A 218 20.80 2.63 -11.60
C GLU A 218 21.10 2.20 -13.04
N THR A 219 20.38 1.20 -13.53
CA THR A 219 20.70 0.51 -14.79
C THR A 219 19.62 0.62 -15.86
N ASP A 220 18.39 0.95 -15.48
CA ASP A 220 17.19 0.73 -16.30
C ASP A 220 16.00 1.59 -15.83
N TRP A 221 14.86 1.43 -16.49
CA TRP A 221 13.59 2.08 -16.16
C TRP A 221 12.53 1.05 -15.72
N GLY A 222 11.72 1.43 -14.73
CA GLY A 222 10.65 0.61 -14.20
C GLY A 222 9.34 1.35 -14.04
N ILE A 223 8.27 0.60 -13.82
CA ILE A 223 6.91 1.09 -13.56
C ILE A 223 6.45 0.51 -12.23
N ILE A 224 6.20 1.34 -11.23
CA ILE A 224 5.56 0.93 -9.97
C ILE A 224 4.06 0.90 -10.19
N SER A 225 3.54 -0.28 -10.52
CA SER A 225 2.10 -0.56 -10.54
C SER A 225 1.53 -0.61 -9.12
N CYS A 226 0.40 0.05 -8.92
CA CYS A 226 -0.40 -0.07 -7.71
C CYS A 226 -1.63 -0.90 -8.08
N SER A 227 -1.66 -2.19 -7.72
CA SER A 227 -2.79 -3.06 -8.03
C SER A 227 -3.14 -3.94 -6.83
N ARG A 228 -4.45 -4.11 -6.59
CA ARG A 228 -5.02 -5.07 -5.61
C ARG A 228 -4.33 -5.02 -4.23
N GLY A 229 -4.21 -3.82 -3.67
CA GLY A 229 -3.62 -3.68 -2.34
C GLY A 229 -2.12 -3.99 -2.23
N SER A 230 -1.42 -4.10 -3.37
CA SER A 230 0.02 -4.32 -3.47
C SER A 230 0.67 -3.26 -4.38
N MET A 231 1.89 -2.87 -4.04
CA MET A 231 2.77 -2.18 -4.99
C MET A 231 3.62 -3.25 -5.68
N ALA A 232 3.61 -3.27 -7.00
CA ALA A 232 4.42 -4.16 -7.82
C ALA A 232 5.22 -3.35 -8.83
N SER A 233 6.51 -3.60 -8.98
CA SER A 233 7.31 -2.99 -10.05
C SER A 233 7.40 -3.90 -11.28
N SER A 234 7.21 -3.33 -12.47
CA SER A 234 7.41 -3.97 -13.78
C SER A 234 8.55 -3.26 -14.54
N TYR A 235 9.36 -4.00 -15.30
CA TYR A 235 10.50 -3.43 -16.05
C TYR A 235 10.15 -3.21 -17.52
N ILE A 236 10.73 -2.15 -18.10
CA ILE A 236 10.46 -1.76 -19.49
C ILE A 236 11.22 -2.67 -20.48
N ASP A 237 12.36 -3.24 -20.07
CA ASP A 237 13.26 -3.99 -20.96
C ASP A 237 12.91 -5.49 -21.13
N GLY A 238 11.69 -5.89 -20.73
CA GLY A 238 11.12 -7.19 -21.10
C GLY A 238 11.45 -8.38 -20.21
N GLU A 239 12.36 -8.27 -19.24
CA GLU A 239 12.55 -9.30 -18.20
C GLU A 239 11.82 -8.92 -16.90
N MET A 240 10.83 -9.74 -16.56
CA MET A 240 9.91 -9.52 -15.44
C MET A 240 10.45 -10.20 -14.18
N THR A 241 10.88 -9.43 -13.18
CA THR A 241 10.96 -9.90 -11.79
C THR A 241 10.05 -9.05 -10.91
N GLN A 242 8.82 -9.53 -10.76
CA GLN A 242 7.77 -8.88 -9.97
C GLN A 242 8.25 -8.70 -8.52
N MET A 243 8.47 -7.45 -8.09
CA MET A 243 8.70 -7.16 -6.67
C MET A 243 7.36 -6.83 -6.02
N VAL A 244 6.71 -7.83 -5.42
CA VAL A 244 5.44 -7.64 -4.71
C VAL A 244 5.72 -7.11 -3.30
N LEU A 245 5.43 -5.83 -3.06
CA LEU A 245 5.30 -5.33 -1.70
C LEU A 245 3.91 -5.71 -1.21
N ASN A 246 3.85 -6.84 -0.51
CA ASN A 246 2.66 -7.32 0.16
C ASN A 246 2.72 -6.83 1.62
N PRO A 247 1.99 -5.76 2.01
CA PRO A 247 1.90 -5.36 3.40
C PRO A 247 1.07 -6.40 4.15
N LYS A 248 1.72 -7.48 4.60
CA LYS A 248 1.10 -8.49 5.46
C LYS A 248 0.71 -7.86 6.80
N LYS A 249 -0.53 -7.40 6.93
CA LYS A 249 -1.25 -7.39 8.21
C LYS A 249 -2.67 -7.90 8.01
N LYS A 250 -3.06 -8.76 8.94
CA LYS A 250 -4.24 -9.62 8.90
C LYS A 250 -5.59 -8.88 9.06
N ASN A 251 -5.63 -7.54 9.09
CA ASN A 251 -6.83 -6.73 9.40
C ASN A 251 -6.79 -5.31 8.79
N GLY A 252 -6.38 -5.10 7.53
CA GLY A 252 -6.38 -3.74 6.98
C GLY A 252 -6.35 -3.68 5.47
N TYR A 253 -7.46 -3.22 4.89
CA TYR A 253 -7.55 -2.91 3.46
C TYR A 253 -6.57 -1.82 3.05
N THR A 254 -5.75 -2.16 2.08
CA THR A 254 -4.80 -1.31 1.39
C THR A 254 -5.44 -0.70 0.14
N SER A 255 -6.51 0.06 0.34
CA SER A 255 -6.90 1.16 -0.56
C SER A 255 -6.82 2.52 0.15
N SER A 256 -6.32 2.53 1.39
CA SER A 256 -6.09 3.77 2.10
C SER A 256 -4.70 4.35 1.80
N PRO A 257 -4.59 5.67 1.57
CA PRO A 257 -3.32 6.38 1.57
C PRO A 257 -2.41 5.97 2.75
N LYS A 258 -3.00 5.66 3.91
CA LYS A 258 -2.27 5.23 5.11
C LYS A 258 -1.35 4.03 4.91
N SER A 259 -1.66 3.04 4.05
CA SER A 259 -0.78 1.87 3.87
C SER A 259 0.43 2.13 2.98
N ILE A 260 0.35 3.11 2.08
CA ILE A 260 1.47 3.54 1.22
C ILE A 260 2.33 4.57 1.98
N LEU A 261 1.69 5.40 2.81
CA LEU A 261 2.33 6.54 3.47
C LEU A 261 3.03 6.18 4.79
N ILE A 262 3.11 4.92 5.24
CA ILE A 262 3.85 4.62 6.47
C ILE A 262 5.34 4.86 6.22
N TRP A 263 5.92 5.89 6.81
CA TRP A 263 7.37 5.96 6.94
C TRP A 263 7.83 4.69 7.63
N GLY A 264 8.56 3.85 6.90
CA GLY A 264 9.21 2.72 7.55
C GLY A 264 10.29 3.16 8.54
N ARG A 265 10.70 4.45 8.51
CA ARG A 265 11.83 5.01 9.28
C ARG A 265 11.67 6.52 9.52
N PRO A 266 12.21 7.07 10.62
CA PRO A 266 12.28 8.51 10.83
C PRO A 266 13.09 9.25 9.75
N VAL A 267 12.64 10.46 9.42
CA VAL A 267 13.28 11.35 8.43
C VAL A 267 14.14 12.36 9.17
N VAL A 268 15.46 12.29 9.01
CA VAL A 268 16.41 13.26 9.57
C VAL A 268 16.49 14.46 8.64
N TYR A 269 16.19 15.65 9.15
CA TYR A 269 16.16 16.88 8.36
C TYR A 269 17.20 17.91 8.82
N GLU A 270 17.85 17.70 9.96
CA GLU A 270 18.94 18.58 10.41
C GLU A 270 19.93 17.77 11.24
N ILE A 271 21.22 18.04 11.02
CA ILE A 271 22.32 17.47 11.79
C ILE A 271 23.18 18.62 12.30
N LEU A 272 23.42 18.66 13.62
CA LEU A 272 24.25 19.67 14.26
C LEU A 272 25.40 18.98 15.01
N ILE A 273 26.61 19.49 14.88
CA ILE A 273 27.78 19.00 15.63
C ILE A 273 28.31 20.11 16.52
N ASN A 274 28.47 19.78 17.80
CA ASN A 274 29.07 20.65 18.79
C ASN A 274 30.07 19.85 19.65
N GLY A 275 31.34 19.91 19.27
CA GLY A 275 32.41 19.16 19.92
C GLY A 275 32.22 17.65 19.80
N ASP A 276 32.01 16.98 20.93
CA ASP A 276 31.76 15.54 21.04
C ASP A 276 30.27 15.16 21.00
N THR A 277 29.41 16.10 20.64
CA THR A 277 27.97 15.90 20.60
C THR A 277 27.45 16.09 19.17
N ILE A 278 26.67 15.12 18.71
CA ILE A 278 25.91 15.19 17.46
C ILE A 278 24.41 15.19 17.78
N SER A 279 23.68 16.17 17.26
CA SER A 279 22.22 16.25 17.33
C SER A 279 21.61 15.92 15.97
N PHE A 280 20.58 15.08 15.97
CA PHE A 280 19.75 14.78 14.81
C PHE A 280 18.36 15.32 15.08
N LYS A 281 17.87 16.26 14.27
CA LYS A 281 16.45 16.57 14.28
C LYS A 281 15.73 15.74 13.23
N LEU A 282 14.64 15.12 13.65
CA LEU A 282 13.91 14.14 12.85
C LEU A 282 12.40 14.31 12.98
N MET A 283 11.70 13.92 11.92
CA MET A 283 10.25 13.72 11.94
C MET A 283 9.94 12.23 12.10
N ILE A 284 8.86 11.95 12.81
CA ILE A 284 8.27 10.61 12.87
C ILE A 284 6.82 10.64 12.40
N MET A 285 6.30 9.50 11.94
CA MET A 285 4.95 9.39 11.39
C MET A 285 3.99 8.61 12.27
N SER A 286 4.50 7.91 13.29
CA SER A 286 3.68 7.23 14.28
C SER A 286 4.40 7.15 15.61
N GLU A 287 3.72 7.55 16.69
CA GLU A 287 4.26 7.45 18.06
C GLU A 287 4.52 5.98 18.45
N ASP A 288 3.65 5.06 18.03
CA ASP A 288 3.69 3.64 18.42
C ASP A 288 4.87 2.87 17.80
N ASN A 289 5.24 3.17 16.55
CA ASN A 289 6.32 2.43 15.85
C ASN A 289 7.69 3.07 16.06
N ASP A 290 7.77 4.40 16.19
CA ASP A 290 9.04 5.11 16.11
C ASP A 290 9.66 5.40 17.48
N ARG A 291 8.87 5.53 18.56
CA ARG A 291 9.41 5.88 19.88
C ARG A 291 10.26 4.76 20.49
N ILE A 292 9.79 3.50 20.38
CA ILE A 292 10.56 2.30 20.80
C ILE A 292 11.86 2.18 19.98
N PHE A 293 11.83 2.58 18.70
CA PHE A 293 13.01 2.57 17.87
C PHE A 293 14.05 3.58 18.37
N LEU A 294 13.66 4.82 18.69
CA LEU A 294 14.62 5.88 19.02
C LEU A 294 15.32 5.71 20.38
N GLU A 295 14.69 5.05 21.36
CA GLU A 295 15.20 4.92 22.73
C GLU A 295 16.46 4.06 22.89
N THR A 296 16.86 3.32 21.86
CA THR A 296 18.06 2.46 21.94
C THR A 296 19.29 3.16 21.38
N LYS A 297 20.43 3.07 22.10
CA LYS A 297 21.75 3.52 21.60
C LYS A 297 22.09 2.89 20.24
N MET A 298 21.54 1.72 19.90
CA MET A 298 21.75 1.09 18.59
C MET A 298 21.03 1.83 17.47
N SER A 299 19.78 2.24 17.66
CA SER A 299 19.09 3.02 16.63
C SER A 299 19.79 4.36 16.39
N VAL A 300 20.30 4.97 17.46
CA VAL A 300 21.16 6.14 17.39
C VAL A 300 22.46 5.86 16.60
N LEU A 301 23.15 4.76 16.89
CA LEU A 301 24.32 4.33 16.11
C LEU A 301 23.97 4.07 14.64
N LYS A 302 22.78 3.51 14.35
CA LYS A 302 22.31 3.35 12.97
C LYS A 302 22.12 4.70 12.29
N PHE A 303 21.61 5.73 12.97
CA PHE A 303 21.59 7.09 12.42
C PHE A 303 23.00 7.62 12.15
N MET A 304 23.94 7.33 13.05
CA MET A 304 25.35 7.70 12.87
C MET A 304 26.01 7.02 11.65
N LEU A 305 25.49 5.87 11.22
CA LEU A 305 26.04 5.08 10.10
C LEU A 305 25.20 5.19 8.83
N LYS A 306 23.99 5.77 8.89
CA LYS A 306 22.99 5.79 7.80
C LYS A 306 23.50 6.45 6.52
N ARG A 307 24.49 7.35 6.62
CA ARG A 307 25.12 8.00 5.45
C ARG A 307 25.87 7.02 4.53
N PHE A 308 26.09 5.79 4.97
CA PHE A 308 26.99 4.83 4.32
C PHE A 308 26.26 3.66 3.61
N GLU A 309 25.00 3.86 3.23
CA GLU A 309 24.09 2.89 2.58
C GLU A 309 23.73 1.64 3.42
N SER A 310 22.78 0.85 2.90
CA SER A 310 22.05 -0.18 3.64
C SER A 310 22.98 -1.22 4.28
N PHE A 311 22.87 -1.38 5.60
CA PHE A 311 23.51 -2.42 6.41
C PHE A 311 23.21 -3.83 5.85
N SER A 312 24.04 -4.32 4.94
CA SER A 312 23.91 -5.63 4.30
C SER A 312 24.87 -6.70 4.88
N GLY A 313 25.65 -6.35 5.91
CA GLY A 313 26.71 -7.22 6.46
C GLY A 313 28.04 -7.16 5.68
N ASN A 314 28.13 -6.29 4.67
CA ASN A 314 29.39 -6.00 3.95
C ASN A 314 30.25 -4.98 4.69
N GLU A 315 31.55 -4.94 4.38
CA GLU A 315 32.46 -3.89 4.86
C GLU A 315 32.01 -2.50 4.39
N TYR A 316 32.17 -1.50 5.24
CA TYR A 316 31.97 -0.10 4.87
C TYR A 316 33.10 0.34 3.95
N ASN A 317 32.74 0.78 2.73
CA ASN A 317 33.71 1.24 1.72
C ASN A 317 34.13 2.72 1.89
N ILE A 318 33.65 3.39 2.94
CA ILE A 318 33.86 4.82 3.14
C ILE A 318 34.95 5.05 4.16
N VAL A 319 35.95 5.85 3.79
CA VAL A 319 37.10 6.17 4.63
C VAL A 319 36.66 7.17 5.70
N SER A 320 36.42 6.67 6.91
CA SER A 320 36.21 7.48 8.11
C SER A 320 36.67 6.72 9.35
N PRO A 321 37.11 7.42 10.42
CA PRO A 321 37.51 6.76 11.67
C PRO A 321 36.41 5.84 12.22
N LEU A 322 35.13 6.25 12.11
CA LEU A 322 33.99 5.47 12.55
C LEU A 322 33.84 4.17 11.74
N CYS A 323 33.87 4.25 10.40
CA CYS A 323 33.76 3.09 9.51
C CYS A 323 34.92 2.11 9.68
N GLU A 324 36.15 2.60 9.78
CA GLU A 324 37.34 1.76 9.99
C GLU A 324 37.27 1.00 11.31
N LYS A 325 36.87 1.68 12.39
CA LYS A 325 36.68 1.04 13.69
C LYS A 325 35.54 0.02 13.63
N MET A 326 34.45 0.30 12.92
CA MET A 326 33.34 -0.64 12.75
C MET A 326 33.76 -1.88 11.96
N ASN A 327 34.46 -1.73 10.84
CA ASN A 327 35.00 -2.84 10.05
C ASN A 327 35.94 -3.71 10.90
N THR A 328 36.79 -3.08 11.73
CA THR A 328 37.67 -3.78 12.67
C THR A 328 36.87 -4.62 13.67
N ILE A 329 35.85 -4.04 14.29
CA ILE A 329 34.97 -4.74 15.23
C ILE A 329 34.24 -5.91 14.54
N MET A 330 33.73 -5.70 13.32
CA MET A 330 33.06 -6.75 12.55
C MET A 330 34.00 -7.93 12.28
N LYS A 331 35.25 -7.66 11.90
CA LYS A 331 36.27 -8.67 11.66
C LYS A 331 36.68 -9.41 12.94
N GLU A 332 36.99 -8.68 14.01
CA GLU A 332 37.39 -9.26 15.31
C GLU A 332 36.30 -10.13 15.93
N LYS A 333 35.03 -9.71 15.78
CA LYS A 333 33.88 -10.41 16.35
C LYS A 333 33.23 -11.41 15.40
N ASN A 334 33.80 -11.61 14.21
CA ASN A 334 33.28 -12.51 13.18
C ASN A 334 31.80 -12.23 12.84
N ILE A 335 31.44 -10.95 12.72
CA ILE A 335 30.08 -10.50 12.37
C ILE A 335 29.95 -10.58 10.84
N LYS A 336 29.23 -11.59 10.36
CA LYS A 336 29.05 -11.85 8.92
C LYS A 336 27.68 -11.46 8.37
N ASP A 337 26.73 -11.16 9.24
CA ASP A 337 25.34 -10.89 8.87
C ASP A 337 24.66 -9.92 9.84
N THR A 338 23.51 -9.41 9.42
CA THR A 338 22.68 -8.46 10.19
C THR A 338 22.18 -9.06 11.51
N HIS A 339 22.00 -10.38 11.58
CA HIS A 339 21.51 -11.06 12.78
C HIS A 339 22.56 -11.08 13.90
N THR A 340 23.78 -11.48 13.57
CA THR A 340 24.92 -11.54 14.50
C THR A 340 25.29 -10.16 15.01
N LEU A 341 25.20 -9.15 14.14
CA LEU A 341 25.32 -7.75 14.54
C LEU A 341 24.24 -7.36 15.54
N TYR A 342 22.98 -7.73 15.27
CA TYR A 342 21.87 -7.43 16.17
C TYR A 342 22.05 -8.10 17.54
N LEU A 343 22.63 -9.29 17.63
CA LEU A 343 22.93 -9.91 18.93
C LEU A 343 23.99 -9.16 19.74
N ARG A 344 24.89 -8.41 19.07
CA ARG A 344 25.99 -7.66 19.71
C ARG A 344 25.77 -6.15 19.74
N HIS A 345 24.58 -5.69 19.38
CA HIS A 345 24.33 -4.28 19.08
C HIS A 345 24.62 -3.34 20.25
N LYS A 346 24.27 -3.75 21.47
CA LYS A 346 24.41 -2.92 22.67
C LYS A 346 25.89 -2.70 22.98
N GLU A 347 26.64 -3.79 22.97
CA GLU A 347 28.09 -3.80 23.23
C GLU A 347 28.86 -2.96 22.20
N ILE A 348 28.45 -3.00 20.93
CA ILE A 348 29.07 -2.18 19.88
C ILE A 348 28.73 -0.70 20.08
N ALA A 349 27.46 -0.37 20.33
CA ALA A 349 27.02 1.01 20.53
C ALA A 349 27.69 1.68 21.74
N GLU A 350 27.94 0.95 22.82
CA GLU A 350 28.62 1.45 24.02
C GLU A 350 30.08 1.87 23.76
N GLN A 351 30.73 1.38 22.70
CA GLN A 351 32.08 1.82 22.32
C GLN A 351 32.10 3.21 21.69
N PHE A 352 30.98 3.64 21.09
CA PHE A 352 30.88 4.90 20.35
C PHE A 352 30.05 5.95 21.08
N ILE A 353 29.09 5.53 21.91
CA ILE A 353 28.06 6.41 22.49
C ILE A 353 28.17 6.42 24.02
N VAL A 354 28.57 7.56 24.58
CA VAL A 354 28.53 7.83 26.02
C VAL A 354 27.09 7.90 26.50
N SER A 355 26.29 8.78 25.90
CA SER A 355 24.89 9.00 26.24
C SER A 355 24.08 9.46 25.04
N SER A 356 22.78 9.20 25.07
CA SER A 356 21.82 9.74 24.10
C SER A 356 20.60 10.28 24.85
N ARG A 357 20.05 11.39 24.36
CA ARG A 357 18.82 12.01 24.85
C ARG A 357 17.88 12.25 23.69
N ILE A 358 16.59 12.09 23.92
CA ILE A 358 15.54 12.34 22.94
C ILE A 358 14.60 13.38 23.53
N ASP A 359 14.42 14.49 22.81
CA ASP A 359 13.53 15.56 23.19
C ASP A 359 12.47 15.74 22.10
N LYS A 360 11.19 15.80 22.49
CA LYS A 360 10.12 16.19 21.56
C LYS A 360 10.20 17.70 21.40
N ILE A 361 10.66 18.16 20.24
CA ILE A 361 10.85 19.59 19.95
C ILE A 361 9.63 20.20 19.26
N ARG A 362 8.73 19.36 18.71
CA ARG A 362 7.41 19.79 18.22
C ARG A 362 6.34 18.76 18.56
N ASP A 363 5.30 19.24 19.24
CA ASP A 363 4.14 18.46 19.65
C ASP A 363 2.90 18.90 18.86
N VAL A 364 2.82 18.44 17.62
CA VAL A 364 1.64 18.61 16.76
C VAL A 364 0.97 17.26 16.55
N PRO A 365 -0.35 17.21 16.35
CA PRO A 365 -1.03 15.96 16.02
C PRO A 365 -0.52 15.37 14.69
N TYR A 366 -0.55 14.05 14.57
CA TYR A 366 -0.30 13.40 13.29
C TYR A 366 -1.40 13.75 12.30
N PRO A 367 -1.06 14.17 11.06
CA PRO A 367 -2.06 14.53 10.09
C PRO A 367 -2.87 13.32 9.61
N GLU A 368 -4.17 13.53 9.41
CA GLU A 368 -5.06 12.51 8.83
C GLU A 368 -5.17 12.69 7.32
N PHE A 369 -4.64 11.72 6.56
CA PHE A 369 -4.59 11.80 5.09
C PHE A 369 -5.91 11.53 4.37
N TYR A 370 -6.95 11.01 5.04
CA TYR A 370 -8.16 10.51 4.37
C TYR A 370 -9.08 11.58 3.79
N GLN A 371 -8.86 12.86 4.10
CA GLN A 371 -9.79 13.94 3.76
C GLN A 371 -9.12 15.14 3.10
N LEU A 372 -7.81 15.04 2.81
CA LEU A 372 -7.03 16.17 2.35
C LEU A 372 -7.07 16.26 0.82
N LYS A 373 -7.31 17.47 0.33
CA LYS A 373 -7.07 17.83 -1.07
C LYS A 373 -5.58 17.80 -1.37
N ASN A 374 -5.22 17.72 -2.65
CA ASN A 374 -3.82 17.70 -3.06
C ASN A 374 -3.02 18.90 -2.54
N GLU A 375 -3.62 20.08 -2.54
CA GLU A 375 -2.99 21.28 -2.00
C GLU A 375 -2.71 21.13 -0.51
N GLU A 376 -3.66 20.56 0.25
CA GLU A 376 -3.53 20.30 1.69
C GLU A 376 -2.49 19.22 1.99
N ILE A 377 -2.36 18.20 1.14
CA ILE A 377 -1.31 17.16 1.23
C ILE A 377 0.07 17.77 0.95
N MET A 378 0.18 18.61 -0.08
CA MET A 378 1.42 19.34 -0.36
C MET A 378 1.80 20.26 0.81
N ASP A 379 0.79 20.88 1.41
CA ASP A 379 0.91 21.71 2.60
C ASP A 379 1.39 20.93 3.84
N LEU A 380 1.05 19.64 3.94
CA LEU A 380 1.62 18.76 4.96
C LEU A 380 3.11 18.54 4.74
N TYR A 381 3.67 18.72 3.55
CA TYR A 381 5.12 18.67 3.38
C TYR A 381 5.85 19.86 4.02
N SER A 382 5.11 20.84 4.54
CA SER A 382 5.69 21.80 5.48
C SER A 382 6.14 21.08 6.75
N PHE A 383 7.44 21.19 7.03
CA PHE A 383 8.08 20.64 8.21
C PHE A 383 7.31 20.97 9.49
N GLU A 384 6.74 22.17 9.58
CA GLU A 384 6.03 22.68 10.76
C GLU A 384 4.77 21.91 11.14
N LYS A 385 4.19 21.16 10.19
CA LYS A 385 2.96 20.38 10.41
C LYS A 385 3.22 18.97 10.95
N TRP A 386 4.47 18.58 11.18
CA TRP A 386 4.85 17.25 11.68
C TRP A 386 5.41 17.27 13.10
N PRO A 387 5.12 16.23 13.91
CA PRO A 387 5.81 16.01 15.16
C PRO A 387 7.31 15.87 14.89
N ALA A 388 8.11 16.55 15.69
CA ALA A 388 9.55 16.58 15.52
C ALA A 388 10.25 16.27 16.84
N TYR A 389 11.37 15.58 16.71
CA TYR A 389 12.19 15.14 17.82
C TYR A 389 13.64 15.55 17.55
N GLU A 390 14.37 15.85 18.61
CA GLU A 390 15.81 15.99 18.58
C GLU A 390 16.44 14.83 19.34
N ILE A 391 17.41 14.17 18.71
CA ILE A 391 18.25 13.17 19.35
C ILE A 391 19.64 13.76 19.51
N SER A 392 20.03 14.06 20.74
CA SER A 392 21.38 14.48 21.07
C SER A 392 22.21 13.30 21.55
N VAL A 393 23.37 13.10 20.94
CA VAL A 393 24.25 11.95 21.16
C VAL A 393 25.62 12.45 21.54
N LYS A 394 26.04 12.12 22.76
CA LYS A 394 27.41 12.34 23.20
C LYS A 394 28.23 11.10 22.87
N ILE A 395 29.31 11.29 22.13
CA ILE A 395 30.16 10.19 21.66
C ILE A 395 31.40 10.04 22.54
N THR A 396 32.08 8.90 22.40
CA THR A 396 33.29 8.58 23.16
C THR A 396 34.55 9.29 22.64
N ASP A 397 34.58 9.64 21.35
CA ASP A 397 35.70 10.33 20.70
C ASP A 397 35.19 11.23 19.55
N ALA A 398 35.57 12.50 19.57
CA ALA A 398 35.15 13.50 18.58
C ALA A 398 35.48 13.10 17.12
N LYS A 399 36.52 12.29 16.92
CA LYS A 399 36.91 11.80 15.58
C LYS A 399 35.83 10.96 14.91
N TRP A 400 34.90 10.38 15.68
CA TRP A 400 33.77 9.64 15.14
C TRP A 400 32.78 10.52 14.38
N LEU A 401 32.95 11.85 14.40
CA LEU A 401 32.10 12.79 13.67
C LEU A 401 32.80 13.45 12.47
N GLU A 402 34.07 13.16 12.21
CA GLU A 402 34.85 13.86 11.16
C GLU A 402 34.25 13.70 9.76
N GLN A 403 33.47 12.64 9.51
CA GLN A 403 32.76 12.41 8.25
C GLN A 403 31.55 13.32 8.01
N TYR A 404 31.08 14.02 9.04
CA TYR A 404 29.88 14.85 8.94
C TYR A 404 30.23 16.25 8.49
N PRO A 405 29.33 16.91 7.74
CA PRO A 405 29.55 18.29 7.37
C PRO A 405 29.52 19.15 8.63
N LYS A 406 30.41 20.16 8.69
CA LYS A 406 30.47 21.09 9.82
C LYS A 406 29.33 22.11 9.82
N GLU A 407 28.73 22.33 8.65
CA GLU A 407 27.54 23.18 8.51
C GLU A 407 26.27 22.33 8.69
N PRO A 408 25.21 22.90 9.29
CA PRO A 408 23.92 22.23 9.41
C PRO A 408 23.46 21.77 8.03
N PHE A 409 23.37 20.47 7.84
CA PHE A 409 22.98 19.91 6.55
C PHE A 409 21.53 19.45 6.63
N SER A 410 20.65 20.18 5.93
CA SER A 410 19.28 19.75 5.71
C SER A 410 19.24 18.91 4.44
N TYR A 411 18.95 17.61 4.59
CA TYR A 411 18.83 16.66 3.48
C TYR A 411 17.69 16.98 2.49
N ILE A 412 16.93 18.04 2.75
CA ILE A 412 15.61 18.24 2.15
C ILE A 412 15.48 19.57 1.39
N PHE A 413 16.30 20.59 1.65
CA PHE A 413 15.94 21.96 1.23
C PHE A 413 16.98 22.79 0.49
N SER A 414 18.17 22.27 0.12
CA SER A 414 19.09 23.09 -0.69
C SER A 414 18.60 23.37 -2.12
N GLU A 415 17.46 22.81 -2.55
CA GLU A 415 16.92 22.93 -3.91
C GLU A 415 15.52 23.60 -3.97
N TYR A 416 15.02 24.17 -2.87
CA TYR A 416 13.68 24.83 -2.82
C TYR A 416 13.70 26.36 -2.67
N ASP A 417 14.88 26.99 -2.73
CA ASP A 417 15.02 28.45 -2.88
C ASP A 417 15.37 28.84 -4.34
#